data_AF-A0AAP2HC67-F1
#
_entry.id   AF-A0AAP2HC67-F1
#
_cell.length_a   1.000
_cell.length_b   1.000
_cell.length_c   1.000
_cell.angle_alpha   90.00
_cell.angle_beta   90.00
_cell.angle_gamma   90.00
#
_symmetry.space_group_name_H-M   'P 1'
#
loop_
_entity.id
_entity.type
_entity.pdbx_description
1 polymer ?
#
loop_
_entity_poly.entity_id
_entity_poly.type
_entity_poly.pdbx_seq_one_letter_code
_entity_poly.pdbx_strand_id
1 'polypeptide(L)'
;MWARAFAGIVPGFLLSAGLVGLFSFALPGPWQGTLVAGIIAFFVVWMAVMGASFQFANGKRAWAWLSGLAVATLGALWLLQWLGVLE
;
A
#
# COMPACT_ATOMS: atom_id res chain seq x y z
N MET A 1 -2.45 -10.27 19.89
CA MET A 1 -3.12 -9.13 19.23
C MET A 1 -2.13 -8.09 18.71
N TRP A 2 -1.16 -7.67 19.52
CA TRP A 2 -0.08 -6.75 19.13
C TRP A 2 0.63 -7.11 17.81
N ALA A 3 0.99 -8.37 17.59
CA ALA A 3 1.63 -8.79 16.34
C ALA A 3 0.81 -8.45 15.08
N ARG A 4 -0.53 -8.48 15.16
CA ARG A 4 -1.44 -8.12 14.06
C ARG A 4 -1.53 -6.60 13.90
N ALA A 5 -1.61 -5.87 15.01
CA ALA A 5 -1.54 -4.41 15.00
C ALA A 5 -0.23 -3.91 14.36
N PHE A 6 0.92 -4.47 14.73
CA PHE A 6 2.21 -4.11 14.11
C PHE A 6 2.28 -4.48 12.63
N ALA A 7 1.59 -5.54 12.19
CA ALA A 7 1.43 -5.86 10.78
C ALA A 7 0.61 -4.78 10.04
N GLY A 8 -0.47 -4.29 10.65
CA GLY A 8 -1.23 -3.17 10.09
C GLY A 8 -0.42 -1.86 10.04
N ILE A 9 0.41 -1.61 11.05
CA ILE A 9 1.22 -0.38 11.12
C ILE A 9 2.35 -0.40 10.10
N VAL A 10 3.19 -1.45 10.10
CA VAL A 10 4.44 -1.44 9.31
C VAL A 10 4.20 -1.91 7.88
N PRO A 11 3.93 -3.20 7.60
CA PRO A 11 3.67 -3.63 6.23
C PRO A 11 2.35 -3.08 5.68
N GLY A 12 1.35 -2.83 6.52
CA GLY A 12 0.12 -2.18 6.08
C GLY A 12 0.33 -0.75 5.57
N PHE A 13 1.21 0.04 6.20
CA PHE A 13 1.57 1.37 5.71
C PHE A 13 2.22 1.29 4.32
N LEU A 14 3.19 0.39 4.14
CA LEU A 14 3.88 0.21 2.87
C LEU A 14 2.94 -0.28 1.77
N LEU A 15 2.05 -1.23 2.09
CA LEU A 15 1.02 -1.69 1.18
C LEU A 15 0.12 -0.54 0.72
N SER A 16 -0.38 0.27 1.66
CA SER A 16 -1.24 1.42 1.35
C SER A 16 -0.53 2.45 0.47
N ALA A 17 0.75 2.72 0.74
CA ALA A 17 1.55 3.65 -0.09
C ALA A 17 1.70 3.11 -1.51
N GLY A 18 2.02 1.82 -1.65
CA GLY A 18 2.12 1.16 -2.95
C GLY A 18 0.80 1.15 -3.72
N LEU A 19 -0.32 0.87 -3.06
CA LEU A 19 -1.65 0.89 -3.68
C LEU A 19 -2.04 2.28 -4.17
N VAL A 20 -1.88 3.30 -3.34
CA VAL A 20 -2.19 4.69 -3.73
C VAL A 20 -1.27 5.15 -4.84
N GLY A 21 0.03 4.85 -4.76
CA GLY A 21 0.98 5.16 -5.82
C GLY A 21 0.59 4.55 -7.16
N LEU A 22 0.29 3.24 -7.18
CA LEU A 22 -0.17 2.56 -8.40
C LEU A 22 -1.44 3.21 -8.97
N PHE A 23 -2.38 3.60 -8.10
CA PHE A 23 -3.61 4.26 -8.52
C PHE A 23 -3.36 5.66 -9.08
N SER A 24 -2.48 6.43 -8.45
CA SER A 24 -2.05 7.76 -8.92
C SER A 24 -1.41 7.71 -10.30
N PHE A 25 -0.59 6.70 -10.59
CA PHE A 25 0.06 6.53 -11.90
C PHE A 25 -0.81 5.84 -12.95
N ALA A 26 -1.89 5.15 -12.55
CA ALA A 26 -2.85 4.58 -13.48
C ALA A 26 -3.83 5.63 -14.05
N LEU A 27 -3.99 6.76 -13.37
CA LEU A 27 -4.87 7.84 -13.81
C LEU A 27 -4.24 8.63 -14.96
N PRO A 28 -5.00 8.99 -16.00
CA PRO A 28 -4.49 9.81 -17.08
C PRO A 28 -4.20 11.24 -16.61
N GLY A 29 -3.00 11.75 -16.90
CA GLY A 29 -2.60 13.13 -16.62
C GLY A 29 -1.38 13.25 -15.70
N PRO A 30 -0.96 14.48 -15.36
CA PRO A 30 0.19 14.73 -14.51
C PRO A 30 -0.03 14.18 -13.10
N TRP A 31 0.88 13.33 -12.62
CA TRP A 31 0.77 12.69 -11.30
C TRP A 31 0.72 13.72 -10.15
N GLN A 32 1.31 14.90 -10.34
CA GLN A 32 1.29 16.00 -9.36
C GLN A 32 -0.14 16.44 -9.01
N GLY A 33 -1.06 16.37 -9.97
CA GLY A 33 -2.48 16.68 -9.74
C GLY A 33 -3.17 15.69 -8.81
N THR A 34 -2.63 14.47 -8.68
CA THR A 34 -3.18 13.42 -7.82
C THR A 34 -2.64 13.48 -6.39
N LEU A 35 -1.61 14.29 -6.09
CA LEU A 35 -0.92 14.26 -4.80
C LEU A 35 -1.83 14.53 -3.60
N VAL A 36 -2.64 15.58 -3.65
CA VAL A 36 -3.52 15.96 -2.54
C VAL A 36 -4.57 14.86 -2.30
N ALA A 37 -5.22 14.39 -3.37
CA ALA A 37 -6.19 13.30 -3.29
C ALA A 37 -5.54 11.99 -2.82
N GLY A 38 -4.32 11.71 -3.27
CA GLY A 38 -3.53 10.55 -2.90
C GLY A 38 -3.19 10.53 -1.41
N ILE A 39 -2.77 11.67 -0.85
CA ILE A 39 -2.48 11.76 0.61
C ILE A 39 -3.75 11.49 1.43
N ILE A 40 -4.89 12.05 1.02
CA ILE A 40 -6.17 11.80 1.71
C ILE A 40 -6.56 10.32 1.59
N ALA A 41 -6.50 9.76 0.38
CA ALA A 41 -6.82 8.37 0.11
C ALA A 41 -5.89 7.42 0.88
N PHE A 42 -4.62 7.77 1.03
CA PHE A 42 -3.64 6.98 1.77
C PHE A 42 -4.07 6.73 3.22
N PHE A 43 -4.51 7.76 3.95
CA PHE A 43 -4.98 7.58 5.32
C PHE A 43 -6.22 6.67 5.39
N VAL A 44 -7.15 6.84 4.47
CA VAL A 44 -8.37 6.02 4.40
C VAL A 44 -8.02 4.55 4.11
N VAL A 45 -7.20 4.31 3.09
CA VAL A 45 -6.74 2.98 2.70
C VAL A 45 -5.93 2.34 3.83
N TRP A 46 -5.05 3.09 4.48
CA TRP A 46 -4.24 2.58 5.59
C TRP A 46 -5.09 2.22 6.81
N MET A 47 -6.07 3.03 7.18
CA MET A 47 -7.03 2.66 8.25
C MET A 47 -7.81 1.39 7.91
N ALA A 48 -8.24 1.23 6.66
CA ALA A 48 -8.92 0.01 6.21
C ALA A 48 -8.00 -1.22 6.29
N VAL A 49 -6.75 -1.11 5.84
CA VAL A 49 -5.74 -2.18 5.92
C VAL A 49 -5.40 -2.52 7.38
N MET A 50 -5.28 -1.52 8.24
CA MET A 50 -5.07 -1.69 9.68
C MET A 50 -6.25 -2.46 10.31
N GLY A 51 -7.49 -2.08 10.00
CA GLY A 51 -8.69 -2.82 10.41
C GLY A 51 -8.69 -4.27 9.90
N ALA A 52 -8.34 -4.47 8.62
CA ALA A 52 -8.25 -5.79 8.00
C ALA A 52 -7.17 -6.68 8.63
N SER A 53 -6.10 -6.11 9.21
CA SER A 53 -5.08 -6.88 9.95
C SER A 53 -5.69 -7.68 11.12
N PHE A 54 -6.79 -7.17 11.69
CA PHE A 54 -7.56 -7.82 12.75
C PHE A 54 -8.60 -8.83 12.23
N GLN A 55 -8.57 -9.20 10.95
CA GLN A 55 -9.31 -10.35 10.42
C GLN A 55 -8.45 -11.63 10.32
N PHE A 56 -7.13 -11.53 10.32
CA PHE A 56 -6.25 -12.71 10.20
C PHE A 56 -6.18 -13.58 11.46
N ALA A 57 -6.37 -14.90 11.35
CA ALA A 57 -6.35 -15.82 12.50
C ALA A 57 -5.09 -15.75 13.40
N ASN A 58 -3.92 -15.38 12.86
CA ASN A 58 -2.69 -15.21 13.64
C ASN A 58 -1.80 -14.08 13.10
N GLY A 59 -0.88 -13.60 13.94
CA GLY A 59 0.05 -12.51 13.58
C GLY A 59 1.01 -12.86 12.46
N LYS A 60 1.48 -14.12 12.39
CA LYS A 60 2.40 -14.57 11.34
C LYS A 60 1.76 -14.49 9.95
N ARG A 61 0.50 -14.92 9.80
CA ARG A 61 -0.28 -14.81 8.56
C ARG A 61 -0.53 -13.35 8.20
N ALA A 62 -0.87 -12.50 9.17
CA ALA A 62 -1.06 -11.06 8.93
C ALA A 62 0.22 -10.44 8.35
N TRP A 63 1.38 -10.73 8.96
CA TRP A 63 2.67 -10.27 8.48
C TRP A 63 3.00 -10.82 7.09
N ALA A 64 2.87 -12.12 6.87
CA ALA A 64 3.18 -12.75 5.59
C ALA A 64 2.33 -12.16 4.45
N TRP A 65 1.02 -12.01 4.66
CA TRP A 65 0.12 -11.45 3.65
C TRP A 65 0.37 -9.96 3.41
N LEU A 66 0.40 -9.14 4.45
CA LEU A 66 0.57 -7.69 4.28
C LEU A 66 1.96 -7.35 3.73
N SER A 67 3.01 -8.04 4.18
CA SER A 67 4.36 -7.82 3.65
C SER A 67 4.50 -8.34 2.22
N GLY A 68 3.92 -9.51 1.91
CA GLY A 68 3.93 -10.05 0.54
C GLY A 68 3.22 -9.12 -0.44
N LEU A 69 2.05 -8.59 -0.06
CA LEU A 69 1.32 -7.61 -0.87
C LEU A 69 2.09 -6.28 -0.98
N ALA A 70 2.72 -5.80 0.11
CA ALA A 70 3.53 -4.59 0.07
C ALA A 70 4.72 -4.72 -0.88
N VAL A 71 5.44 -5.85 -0.82
CA VAL A 71 6.53 -6.14 -1.76
C VAL A 71 6.01 -6.22 -3.19
N ALA A 72 4.84 -6.81 -3.42
CA ALA A 72 4.25 -6.88 -4.75
C ALA A 72 3.88 -5.50 -5.31
N THR A 73 3.26 -4.61 -4.52
CA THR A 73 2.88 -3.27 -5.00
C THR A 73 4.07 -2.36 -5.21
N LEU A 74 5.04 -2.37 -4.28
CA LEU A 74 6.28 -1.61 -4.43
C LEU A 74 7.14 -2.16 -5.57
N GLY A 75 7.20 -3.48 -5.74
CA GLY A 75 7.88 -4.13 -6.86
C GLY A 75 7.23 -3.79 -8.21
N ALA A 76 5.90 -3.68 -8.26
CA ALA A 76 5.19 -3.23 -9.45
C ALA A 76 5.52 -1.76 -9.79
N LEU A 77 5.53 -0.87 -8.79
CA LEU A 77 5.96 0.53 -9.00
C LEU A 77 7.40 0.61 -9.48
N TRP A 78 8.30 -0.16 -8.88
CA TRP A 78 9.69 -0.22 -9.29
C TRP A 78 9.84 -0.74 -10.73
N LEU A 79 9.05 -1.76 -11.11
CA LEU A 79 9.04 -2.27 -12.48
C LEU A 79 8.51 -1.23 -13.47
N LEU A 80 7.44 -0.51 -13.14
CA LEU A 80 6.93 0.59 -13.96
C LEU A 80 7.96 1.72 -14.12
N GLN A 81 8.70 2.02 -13.06
CA GLN A 81 9.82 2.97 -13.12
C GLN A 81 10.90 2.48 -14.07
N TRP A 82 11.29 1.20 -13.96
CA TRP A 82 12.32 0.60 -14.80
C TRP A 82 11.93 0.53 -16.27
N LEU A 83 10.64 0.39 -16.56
CA LEU A 83 10.08 0.42 -17.91
C LEU A 83 9.93 1.84 -18.50
N GLY A 84 10.27 2.90 -17.73
CA GLY A 84 10.14 4.28 -18.18
C GLY A 84 8.67 4.78 -18.25
N VAL A 85 7.75 4.12 -17.55
CA VAL A 85 6.33 4.52 -17.53
C VAL A 85 6.07 5.65 -16.52
N LEU A 86 6.94 5.80 -15.52
CA LEU A 86 6.82 6.78 -14.44
C LEU A 86 7.66 8.05 -14.72
N GLU A 87 7.57 8.61 -15.92
CA GLU A 87 8.26 9.83 -16.36
C GLU A 87 7.37 11.09 -16.29
#